data_AF-A0A4Q7NR67-F1
#
_entry.id   AF-A0A4Q7NR67-F1
#
_cell.length_a   1.000
_cell.length_b   1.000
_cell.length_c   1.000
_cell.angle_alpha   90.00
_cell.angle_beta   90.00
_cell.angle_gamma   90.00
#
_symmetry.space_group_name_H-M   'P 1'
#
loop_
_entity.id
_entity.type
_entity.pdbx_description
1 polymer ?
#
loop_
_entity_poly.entity_id
_entity_poly.type
_entity_poly.pdbx_seq_one_letter_code
_entity_poly.pdbx_strand_id
1 'polypeptide(L)'
;MKCHGLSAAQLAERAVPPSSLSLLGLLRHLAEAERHWVRRVVGHEEVPGVHGADSWEGAVPDQAVADAAWAAWRAECAAVDDAVARTPLGATGEDEEVGTVSLRWVLVHLVEEYARHNGHADLLRERVDGEVGE
;
A
#
# COMPACT_ATOMS: atom_id res chain seq x y z
N MET A 1 -9.63 0.57 7.05
CA MET A 1 -8.19 0.29 7.16
C MET A 1 -7.71 0.55 8.58
N LYS A 2 -6.90 -0.34 9.15
CA LYS A 2 -6.45 -0.35 10.56
C LYS A 2 -5.48 0.78 10.96
N CYS A 3 -5.21 1.74 10.07
CA CYS A 3 -4.44 2.94 10.38
C CYS A 3 -5.31 4.06 11.02
N HIS A 4 -6.63 3.87 11.15
CA HIS A 4 -7.55 4.92 11.63
C HIS A 4 -7.42 5.15 13.15
N GLY A 5 -7.61 6.40 13.60
CA GLY A 5 -7.68 6.76 15.03
C GLY A 5 -6.34 6.91 15.76
N LEU A 6 -5.22 6.79 15.04
CA LEU A 6 -3.86 6.89 15.59
C LEU A 6 -3.25 8.28 15.42
N SER A 7 -2.32 8.63 16.32
CA SER A 7 -1.45 9.80 16.12
C SER A 7 -0.35 9.52 15.08
N ALA A 8 0.19 10.57 14.46
CA ALA A 8 1.32 10.45 13.52
C ALA A 8 2.55 9.75 14.13
N ALA A 9 2.82 9.96 15.42
CA ALA A 9 3.92 9.30 16.12
C ALA A 9 3.71 7.79 16.21
N GLN A 10 2.50 7.35 16.60
CA GLN A 10 2.14 5.93 16.67
C GLN A 10 2.15 5.27 15.28
N LEU A 11 1.78 6.00 14.23
CA LEU A 11 1.83 5.50 12.87
C LEU A 11 3.27 5.27 12.37
N ALA A 12 4.25 6.04 12.84
CA ALA A 12 5.64 5.95 12.39
C ALA A 12 6.54 5.06 13.28
N GLU A 13 6.05 4.56 14.41
CA GLU A 13 6.85 3.73 15.32
C GLU A 13 7.22 2.36 14.72
N ARG A 14 8.50 1.98 14.83
CA ARG A 14 9.03 0.67 14.40
C ARG A 14 9.04 -0.28 15.58
N ALA A 15 7.94 -1.01 15.76
CA ALA A 15 7.68 -1.80 16.96
C ALA A 15 8.58 -3.04 17.15
N VAL A 16 9.33 -3.49 16.14
CA VAL A 16 10.16 -4.70 16.20
C VAL A 16 11.55 -4.48 15.57
N PRO A 17 12.56 -3.98 16.32
CA PRO A 17 13.94 -3.93 15.81
C PRO A 17 14.46 -5.33 15.43
N PRO A 18 15.18 -5.52 14.31
CA PRO A 18 15.74 -4.50 13.40
C PRO A 18 14.80 -4.10 12.24
N SER A 19 13.53 -4.49 12.26
CA SER A 19 12.58 -4.21 11.17
C SER A 19 12.37 -2.71 10.96
N SER A 20 12.41 -2.28 9.69
CA SER A 20 12.06 -0.91 9.29
C SER A 20 10.54 -0.69 9.16
N LEU A 21 9.74 -1.74 9.36
CA LEU A 21 8.28 -1.68 9.23
C LEU A 21 7.64 -0.73 10.23
N SER A 22 6.73 0.10 9.73
CA SER A 22 5.83 0.96 10.50
C SER A 22 4.45 0.96 9.83
N LEU A 23 3.40 1.30 10.56
CA LEU A 23 2.03 1.37 10.00
C LEU A 23 1.94 2.41 8.87
N LEU A 24 2.64 3.53 9.01
CA LEU A 24 2.75 4.56 7.97
C LEU A 24 3.50 4.04 6.73
N GLY A 25 4.56 3.26 6.92
CA GLY A 25 5.28 2.61 5.82
C GLY A 25 4.39 1.62 5.07
N LEU A 26 3.63 0.77 5.79
CA LEU A 26 2.69 -0.17 5.19
C LEU A 26 1.62 0.55 4.36
N LEU A 27 1.05 1.65 4.87
CA LEU A 27 0.07 2.47 4.16
C LEU A 27 0.65 3.04 2.84
N ARG A 28 1.87 3.57 2.88
CA ARG A 28 2.57 4.10 1.70
C ARG A 28 2.88 2.99 0.69
N HIS A 29 3.31 1.83 1.16
CA HIS A 29 3.55 0.64 0.33
C HIS A 29 2.28 0.19 -0.39
N LEU A 30 1.15 0.11 0.31
CA LEU A 30 -0.11 -0.30 -0.30
C LEU A 30 -0.59 0.70 -1.35
N ALA A 31 -0.40 2.01 -1.14
CA ALA A 31 -0.68 3.01 -2.17
C ALA A 31 0.19 2.81 -3.42
N GLU A 32 1.48 2.51 -3.24
CA GLU A 32 2.39 2.22 -4.35
C GLU A 32 2.00 0.91 -5.06
N ALA A 33 1.63 -0.14 -4.32
CA ALA A 33 1.22 -1.42 -4.89
C ALA A 33 -0.03 -1.29 -5.78
N GLU A 34 -1.04 -0.54 -5.32
CA GLU A 34 -2.25 -0.21 -6.09
C GLU A 34 -1.89 0.48 -7.42
N ARG A 35 -1.08 1.55 -7.34
CA ARG A 35 -0.64 2.30 -8.52
C ARG A 35 0.18 1.44 -9.48
N HIS A 36 1.17 0.72 -8.95
CA HIS A 36 2.10 -0.07 -9.72
C HIS A 36 1.37 -1.14 -10.53
N TRP A 37 0.63 -2.01 -9.85
CA TRP A 37 0.05 -3.18 -10.50
C TRP A 37 -1.09 -2.85 -11.46
N VAL A 38 -1.99 -1.94 -11.08
CA VAL A 38 -3.19 -1.68 -11.88
C VAL A 38 -2.94 -0.60 -12.92
N ARG A 39 -2.34 0.53 -12.53
CA ARG A 39 -2.20 1.67 -13.43
C ARG A 39 -0.96 1.57 -14.29
N ARG A 40 0.19 1.21 -13.73
CA ARG A 40 1.46 1.16 -14.48
C ARG A 40 1.60 -0.14 -15.26
N VAL A 41 1.49 -1.29 -14.61
CA VAL A 41 1.69 -2.61 -15.25
C VAL A 41 0.55 -2.94 -16.21
N VAL A 42 -0.68 -3.06 -15.71
CA VAL A 42 -1.84 -3.44 -16.56
C VAL A 42 -2.39 -2.26 -17.36
N GLY A 43 -2.43 -1.07 -16.76
CA GLY A 43 -2.98 0.15 -17.37
C GLY A 43 -2.02 0.87 -18.31
N HIS A 44 -0.72 0.50 -18.31
CA HIS A 44 0.34 1.11 -19.12
C HIS A 44 0.45 2.63 -18.94
N GLU A 45 0.06 3.16 -17.77
CA GLU A 45 0.15 4.58 -17.45
C GLU A 45 1.58 4.98 -17.07
N GLU A 46 2.10 6.03 -17.71
CA GLU A 46 3.36 6.68 -17.33
C GLU A 46 3.16 7.66 -16.16
N VAL A 47 2.86 7.12 -14.98
CA VAL A 47 2.77 7.88 -13.73
C VAL A 47 3.98 7.60 -12.83
N PRO A 48 4.53 8.61 -12.13
CA PRO A 48 5.60 8.37 -11.17
C PRO A 48 5.10 7.50 -10.01
N GLY A 49 6.01 6.94 -9.21
CA GLY A 49 5.61 6.33 -7.93
C GLY A 49 4.90 7.35 -7.03
N VAL A 50 3.96 6.88 -6.21
CA VAL A 50 3.23 7.69 -5.23
C VAL A 50 4.19 8.38 -4.28
N HIS A 51 5.22 7.64 -3.84
CA HIS A 51 6.19 8.10 -2.85
C HIS A 51 7.64 8.03 -3.34
N GLY A 52 7.87 7.70 -4.61
CA GLY A 52 9.21 7.53 -5.18
C GLY A 52 9.99 6.38 -4.54
N ALA A 53 11.32 6.50 -4.48
CA ALA A 53 12.20 5.49 -3.88
C ALA A 53 12.07 5.38 -2.34
N ASP A 54 11.36 6.32 -1.69
CA ASP A 54 11.33 6.50 -0.23
C ASP A 54 10.02 5.98 0.40
N SER A 55 9.39 4.95 -0.15
CA SER A 55 8.09 4.47 0.35
C SER A 55 8.16 4.07 1.83
N TRP A 56 9.29 3.52 2.28
CA TRP A 56 9.54 3.08 3.65
C TRP A 56 10.37 4.07 4.49
N GLU A 57 11.45 4.63 3.96
CA GLU A 57 12.30 5.57 4.70
C GLU A 57 11.61 6.92 4.96
N GLY A 58 10.69 7.35 4.10
CA GLY A 58 9.94 8.59 4.25
C GLY A 58 8.78 8.55 5.25
N ALA A 59 8.56 7.43 5.93
CA ALA A 59 7.53 7.25 6.95
C ALA A 59 7.96 7.85 8.31
N VAL A 60 8.04 9.18 8.38
CA VAL A 60 8.45 9.92 9.59
C VAL A 60 7.24 10.33 10.45
N PRO A 61 7.42 10.55 11.79
CA PRO A 61 6.34 10.90 12.72
C PRO A 61 5.86 12.36 12.57
N ASP A 62 5.35 12.70 11.39
CA ASP A 62 4.81 14.03 11.04
C ASP A 62 3.37 13.91 10.55
N GLN A 63 2.48 14.79 11.05
CA GLN A 63 1.06 14.71 10.74
C GLN A 63 0.76 14.99 9.26
N ALA A 64 1.47 15.93 8.63
CA ALA A 64 1.28 16.20 7.22
C ALA A 64 1.73 15.02 6.35
N VAL A 65 2.78 14.31 6.77
CA VAL A 65 3.21 13.06 6.11
C VAL A 65 2.16 11.96 6.26
N ALA A 66 1.60 11.78 7.46
CA ALA A 66 0.52 10.81 7.70
C ALA A 66 -0.74 11.13 6.88
N ASP A 67 -1.16 12.40 6.86
CA ASP A 67 -2.33 12.85 6.12
C ASP A 67 -2.13 12.69 4.61
N ALA A 68 -0.93 13.01 4.10
CA ALA A 68 -0.58 12.82 2.70
C ALA A 68 -0.59 11.34 2.29
N ALA A 69 -0.04 10.44 3.11
CA ALA A 69 -0.07 9.00 2.85
C ALA A 69 -1.50 8.46 2.78
N TRP A 70 -2.36 8.91 3.70
CA TRP A 70 -3.77 8.57 3.71
C TRP A 70 -4.54 9.08 2.50
N ALA A 71 -4.30 10.34 2.12
CA ALA A 71 -4.91 10.94 0.94
C ALA A 71 -4.45 10.22 -0.34
N ALA A 72 -3.17 9.93 -0.44
CA ALA A 72 -2.58 9.22 -1.57
C ALA A 72 -3.15 7.80 -1.71
N TRP A 73 -3.18 7.02 -0.62
CA TRP A 73 -3.77 5.68 -0.63
C TRP A 73 -5.24 5.70 -1.08
N ARG A 74 -6.06 6.60 -0.53
CA ARG A 74 -7.48 6.73 -0.95
C ARG A 74 -7.63 7.13 -2.41
N ALA A 75 -6.77 8.04 -2.88
CA ALA A 75 -6.78 8.47 -4.28
C ALA A 75 -6.40 7.31 -5.22
N GLU A 76 -5.42 6.50 -4.85
CA GLU A 76 -5.05 5.32 -5.65
C GLU A 76 -6.14 4.25 -5.62
N CYS A 77 -6.74 3.94 -4.47
CA CYS A 77 -7.88 3.01 -4.44
C CYS A 77 -9.01 3.47 -5.38
N ALA A 78 -9.37 4.76 -5.35
CA ALA A 78 -10.40 5.28 -6.24
C ALA A 78 -10.00 5.21 -7.73
N ALA A 79 -8.74 5.54 -8.05
CA ALA A 79 -8.23 5.43 -9.42
C ALA A 79 -8.17 3.98 -9.90
N VAL A 80 -7.81 3.05 -9.02
CA VAL A 80 -7.80 1.61 -9.28
C VAL A 80 -9.21 1.09 -9.51
N ASP A 81 -10.19 1.44 -8.66
CA ASP A 81 -11.59 1.04 -8.84
C ASP A 81 -12.11 1.46 -10.23
N ASP A 82 -11.82 2.71 -10.61
CA ASP A 82 -12.16 3.27 -11.92
C ASP A 82 -11.47 2.53 -13.08
N ALA A 83 -10.18 2.21 -12.95
CA ALA A 83 -9.40 1.52 -13.97
C ALA A 83 -9.85 0.05 -14.14
N VAL A 84 -10.11 -0.64 -13.03
CA VAL A 84 -10.60 -2.02 -13.01
C VAL A 84 -11.97 -2.11 -13.67
N ALA A 85 -12.87 -1.16 -13.39
CA ALA A 85 -14.21 -1.14 -13.97
C ALA A 85 -14.22 -1.03 -15.52
N ARG A 86 -13.15 -0.48 -16.12
CA ARG A 86 -13.02 -0.27 -17.57
C ARG A 86 -12.10 -1.27 -18.26
N THR A 87 -11.38 -2.09 -17.51
CA THR A 87 -10.34 -2.98 -18.05
C THR A 87 -10.82 -4.44 -18.03
N PRO A 88 -10.78 -5.16 -19.16
CA PRO A 88 -11.11 -6.59 -19.17
C PRO A 88 -10.18 -7.38 -18.24
N LEU A 89 -10.71 -8.36 -17.50
CA LEU A 89 -9.91 -9.20 -16.60
C LEU A 89 -8.76 -9.97 -17.27
N GLY A 90 -8.84 -10.17 -18.59
CA GLY A 90 -7.80 -10.80 -19.39
C GLY A 90 -6.75 -9.84 -19.96
N ALA A 91 -6.88 -8.54 -19.74
CA ALA A 91 -5.86 -7.56 -20.14
C ALA A 91 -4.54 -7.86 -19.42
N THR A 92 -3.43 -7.68 -20.12
CA THR A 92 -2.09 -8.05 -19.63
C THR A 92 -1.16 -6.84 -19.56
N GLY A 93 -0.21 -6.94 -18.64
CA GLY A 93 0.91 -6.03 -18.47
C GLY A 93 2.21 -6.82 -18.30
N GLU A 94 3.33 -6.15 -18.53
CA GLU A 94 4.66 -6.70 -18.27
C GLU A 94 5.21 -6.05 -17.00
N ASP A 95 5.63 -6.88 -16.05
CA ASP A 95 6.37 -6.45 -14.86
C ASP A 95 7.81 -6.97 -14.93
N GLU A 96 8.77 -6.19 -14.46
CA GLU A 96 10.20 -6.53 -14.59
C GLU A 96 10.60 -7.76 -13.77
N GLU A 97 9.94 -8.01 -12.64
CA GLU A 97 10.29 -9.10 -11.72
C GLU A 97 9.41 -10.33 -11.96
N VAL A 98 8.13 -10.13 -12.22
CA VAL A 98 7.12 -11.20 -12.31
C VAL A 98 6.82 -11.62 -13.75
N GLY A 99 7.17 -10.78 -14.74
CA GLY A 99 6.90 -11.01 -16.16
C GLY A 99 5.46 -10.69 -16.54
N THR A 100 4.93 -11.37 -17.56
CA THR A 100 3.57 -11.11 -18.07
C THR A 100 2.51 -11.51 -17.04
N VAL A 101 1.70 -10.55 -16.60
CA VAL A 101 0.59 -10.75 -15.68
C VAL A 101 -0.72 -10.27 -16.29
N SER A 102 -1.84 -10.86 -15.86
CA SER A 102 -3.20 -10.40 -16.24
C SER A 102 -3.83 -9.57 -15.13
N LEU A 103 -4.81 -8.73 -15.47
CA LEU A 103 -5.60 -8.01 -14.47
C LEU A 103 -6.20 -8.95 -13.42
N ARG A 104 -6.71 -10.13 -13.85
CA ARG A 104 -7.21 -11.15 -12.92
C ARG A 104 -6.14 -11.57 -11.90
N TRP A 105 -4.92 -11.81 -12.37
CA TRP A 105 -3.80 -12.19 -11.49
C TRP A 105 -3.48 -11.04 -10.53
N VAL A 106 -3.37 -9.81 -11.06
CA VAL A 106 -3.11 -8.60 -10.28
C VAL A 106 -4.12 -8.40 -9.15
N LEU A 107 -5.43 -8.57 -9.41
CA LEU A 107 -6.44 -8.42 -8.37
C LEU A 107 -6.30 -9.44 -7.24
N VAL A 108 -5.96 -10.69 -7.58
CA VAL A 108 -5.70 -11.73 -6.56
C VAL A 108 -4.43 -11.40 -5.79
N HIS A 109 -3.39 -10.93 -6.49
CA HIS A 109 -2.13 -10.54 -5.86
C HIS A 109 -2.30 -9.33 -4.92
N LEU A 110 -3.13 -8.35 -5.28
CA LEU A 110 -3.46 -7.25 -4.37
C LEU A 110 -4.17 -7.76 -3.11
N VAL A 111 -5.12 -8.69 -3.21
CA VAL A 111 -5.75 -9.30 -2.04
C VAL A 111 -4.71 -9.99 -1.14
N GLU A 112 -3.76 -10.72 -1.72
CA GLU A 112 -2.65 -11.32 -1.00
C GLU A 112 -1.77 -10.26 -0.31
N GLU A 113 -1.38 -9.20 -1.02
CA GLU A 113 -0.58 -8.10 -0.47
C GLU A 113 -1.27 -7.45 0.72
N TYR A 114 -2.57 -7.14 0.61
CA TYR A 114 -3.34 -6.59 1.72
C TYR A 114 -3.45 -7.56 2.89
N ALA A 115 -3.72 -8.85 2.65
CA ALA A 115 -3.81 -9.86 3.70
C ALA A 115 -2.47 -10.01 4.44
N ARG A 116 -1.36 -10.10 3.70
CA ARG A 116 0.01 -10.19 4.23
C ARG A 116 0.34 -8.98 5.11
N HIS A 117 0.10 -7.77 4.60
CA HIS A 117 0.46 -6.55 5.32
C HIS A 117 -0.50 -6.19 6.45
N ASN A 118 -1.76 -6.62 6.39
CA ASN A 118 -2.65 -6.54 7.54
C ASN A 118 -2.16 -7.43 8.69
N GLY A 119 -1.66 -8.64 8.41
CA GLY A 119 -1.04 -9.49 9.44
C GLY A 119 0.18 -8.82 10.10
N HIS A 120 0.99 -8.08 9.33
CA HIS A 120 2.04 -7.24 9.92
C HIS A 120 1.46 -6.08 10.75
N ALA A 121 0.44 -5.40 10.23
CA ALA A 121 -0.20 -4.28 10.91
C ALA A 121 -0.82 -4.70 12.25
N ASP A 122 -1.38 -5.91 12.36
CA ASP A 122 -1.95 -6.44 13.59
C ASP A 122 -0.90 -6.54 14.70
N LEU A 123 0.27 -7.11 14.41
CA LEU A 123 1.38 -7.19 15.37
C LEU A 123 1.90 -5.80 15.76
N LEU A 124 1.94 -4.86 14.81
CA LEU A 124 2.36 -3.49 15.06
C LEU A 124 1.35 -2.75 15.96
N ARG A 125 0.04 -2.87 15.68
CA ARG A 125 -1.04 -2.29 16.49
C ARG A 125 -1.06 -2.86 17.90
N GLU A 126 -0.97 -4.18 18.04
CA GLU A 126 -0.96 -4.82 19.36
C GLU A 126 0.17 -4.24 20.23
N ARG A 127 1.33 -3.99 19.64
CA ARG A 127 2.47 -3.41 20.34
C ARG A 127 2.34 -1.91 20.62
N VAL A 128 1.75 -1.14 19.71
CA VAL A 128 1.65 0.32 19.80
C VAL A 128 0.51 0.76 20.72
N ASP A 129 -0.65 0.09 20.66
CA ASP A 129 -1.84 0.50 21.40
C ASP A 129 -2.71 -0.65 21.91
N GLY A 130 -2.29 -1.91 21.73
CA GLY A 130 -2.99 -3.08 22.25
C GLY A 130 -4.17 -3.55 21.39
N GLU A 131 -4.43 -2.94 20.23
CA GLU A 131 -5.43 -3.47 19.29
C GLU A 131 -4.90 -4.74 18.60
N VAL A 132 -5.66 -5.83 18.68
CA VAL A 132 -5.34 -7.12 18.03
C VAL A 132 -6.08 -7.28 16.70
N GLY A 133 -5.57 -8.14 15.83
CA GLY A 133 -6.18 -8.51 14.54
C GLY A 133 -7.47 -9.34 14.66
N GLU A 134 -8.07 -9.65 13.51
CA GLU A 134 -9.22 -10.58 13.35
C GLU A 134 -8.82 -11.87 12.61
#